data_AF-A0A434NQT6-F1
#
_entry.id   AF-A0A434NQT6-F1
#
_cell.length_a   1.000
_cell.length_b   1.000
_cell.length_c   1.000
_cell.angle_alpha   90.00
_cell.angle_beta   90.00
_cell.angle_gamma   90.00
#
_symmetry.space_group_name_H-M   'P 1'
#
loop_
_entity.id
_entity.type
_entity.pdbx_description
1 polymer ?
#
loop_
_entity_poly.entity_id
_entity_poly.type
_entity_poly.pdbx_seq_one_letter_code
_entity_poly.pdbx_strand_id
1 'polypeptide(L)'
;LEESAQIDGASKFCVFFTIALPLVRSGLVATFLLVLILAWNEYLLALFLSNADAQTMPVLVSAQNTTRGPQWWNMSVLITVMIAPVIVISTILQKHIARGLLVGAVKG
;
A
#
# COMPACT_ATOMS: atom_id res chain seq x y z
N LEU A 1 5.42 14.07 26.09
CA LEU A 1 6.48 13.41 25.27
C LEU A 1 7.12 14.42 24.34
N GLU A 2 6.39 15.02 23.41
CA GLU A 2 6.95 16.02 22.48
C GLU A 2 7.32 17.33 23.19
N GLU A 3 6.43 17.87 24.03
CA GLU A 3 6.72 19.08 24.85
C GLU A 3 7.89 18.86 25.81
N SER A 4 7.98 17.66 26.40
CA SER A 4 9.10 17.27 27.27
C SER A 4 10.43 17.24 26.51
N ALA A 5 10.45 16.67 25.30
CA ALA A 5 11.66 16.63 24.47
C ALA A 5 12.08 18.02 23.96
N GLN A 6 11.13 18.93 23.75
CA GLN A 6 11.43 20.33 23.41
C GLN A 6 12.00 21.10 24.61
N ILE A 7 11.51 20.83 25.82
CA ILE A 7 12.08 21.37 27.07
C ILE A 7 13.52 20.85 27.26
N ASP A 8 13.82 19.61 26.86
CA ASP A 8 15.16 19.02 26.84
C ASP A 8 16.06 19.53 25.69
N GLY A 9 15.61 20.52 24.91
CA GLY A 9 16.41 21.16 23.86
C GLY A 9 16.48 20.39 22.53
N ALA A 10 15.67 19.35 22.33
CA ALA A 10 15.62 18.63 21.06
C ALA A 10 15.02 19.50 19.94
N SER A 11 15.63 19.47 18.75
CA SER A 11 15.08 20.17 17.58
C SER A 11 13.74 19.57 17.16
N LYS A 12 12.85 20.39 16.57
CA LYS A 12 11.52 19.94 16.09
C LYS A 12 11.61 18.74 15.12
N PHE A 13 12.64 18.71 14.28
CA PHE A 13 12.90 17.57 13.38
C PHE A 13 13.25 16.30 14.14
N CYS A 14 14.08 16.39 15.19
CA CYS A 14 14.43 15.25 16.04
C CYS A 14 13.18 14.67 16.72
N VAL A 15 12.33 15.54 17.28
CA VAL A 15 11.07 15.16 17.93
C VAL A 15 10.13 14.45 16.94
N PHE A 16 9.99 14.98 15.72
CA PHE A 16 9.14 14.38 14.69
C PHE A 16 9.57 12.95 14.33
N PHE A 17 10.84 12.73 13.98
CA PHE A 17 11.30 11.42 13.52
C PHE A 17 11.43 10.38 14.65
N THR A 18 11.69 10.83 15.88
CA THR A 18 11.96 9.92 17.01
C THR A 18 10.72 9.61 17.83
N ILE A 19 9.76 10.54 17.91
CA ILE A 19 8.56 10.42 18.77
C ILE A 19 7.30 10.33 17.92
N ALA A 20 7.01 11.34 17.10
CA ALA A 20 5.74 11.42 16.38
C ALA A 20 5.59 10.30 15.33
N LEU A 21 6.61 10.13 14.47
CA LEU A 21 6.57 9.20 13.35
C LEU A 21 6.46 7.72 13.77
N PRO A 22 7.21 7.22 14.77
CA PRO A 22 7.05 5.85 15.25
C PRO A 22 5.70 5.60 15.92
N LEU A 23 5.14 6.62 16.57
CA LEU A 23 3.84 6.52 17.26
C LEU A 23 2.69 6.30 16.27
N VAL A 24 2.72 7.00 15.13
CA VAL A 24 1.68 6.87 14.08
C VAL A 24 1.98 5.77 13.05
N ARG A 25 3.10 5.03 13.21
CA ARG A 25 3.57 4.04 12.21
C ARG A 25 2.52 3.00 11.85
N SER A 26 1.76 2.48 12.82
CA SER A 26 0.71 1.49 12.57
C SER A 26 -0.44 2.06 11.73
N GLY A 27 -0.83 3.31 12.01
CA GLY A 27 -1.81 4.04 11.22
C GLY A 27 -1.34 4.28 9.79
N LEU A 28 -0.09 4.73 9.62
CA LEU A 28 0.51 4.92 8.29
C LEU A 28 0.55 3.63 7.47
N VAL A 29 0.85 2.50 8.11
CA VAL A 29 0.84 1.19 7.42
C VAL A 29 -0.58 0.82 6.97
N ALA A 30 -1.59 1.04 7.80
CA ALA A 30 -2.98 0.79 7.42
C ALA A 30 -3.43 1.67 6.24
N THR A 31 -3.14 2.98 6.30
CA THR A 31 -3.42 3.92 5.21
C THR A 31 -2.67 3.54 3.93
N PHE A 32 -1.40 3.15 4.04
CA PHE A 32 -0.61 2.70 2.89
C PHE A 32 -1.23 1.47 2.22
N LEU A 33 -1.65 0.46 2.98
CA LEU A 33 -2.31 -0.73 2.41
C LEU A 33 -3.63 -0.38 1.71
N LEU A 34 -4.42 0.52 2.29
CA LEU A 34 -5.65 0.99 1.67
C LEU A 34 -5.37 1.70 0.34
N VAL A 35 -4.44 2.66 0.34
CA VAL A 35 -4.04 3.39 -0.89
C VAL A 35 -3.44 2.43 -1.92
N LEU A 36 -2.64 1.46 -1.50
CA LEU A 36 -2.07 0.45 -2.38
C LEU A 36 -3.18 -0.33 -3.08
N ILE A 37 -4.18 -0.83 -2.37
CA ILE A 37 -5.30 -1.59 -2.97
C ILE A 37 -6.08 -0.71 -3.97
N LEU A 38 -6.34 0.54 -3.62
CA LEU A 38 -7.09 1.46 -4.49
C LEU A 38 -6.29 1.80 -5.76
N ALA A 39 -5.02 2.20 -5.60
CA ALA A 39 -4.17 2.59 -6.72
C ALA A 39 -3.75 1.40 -7.60
N TRP A 40 -3.52 0.22 -7.03
CA TRP A 40 -3.09 -0.97 -7.77
C TRP A 40 -4.20 -1.55 -8.65
N ASN A 41 -5.47 -1.38 -8.26
CA ASN A 41 -6.63 -1.80 -9.02
C ASN A 41 -7.21 -0.69 -9.92
N GLU A 42 -6.62 0.51 -9.91
CA GLU A 42 -7.15 1.63 -10.67
C GLU A 42 -7.07 1.36 -12.17
N TYR A 43 -8.24 1.29 -12.80
CA TYR A 43 -8.39 0.94 -14.21
C TYR A 43 -8.73 2.14 -15.07
N LEU A 44 -9.66 3.00 -14.64
CA LEU A 44 -10.19 4.07 -15.49
C LEU A 44 -9.14 5.11 -15.77
N LEU A 45 -8.44 5.59 -14.74
CA LEU A 45 -7.37 6.57 -14.94
C LEU A 45 -6.24 5.99 -15.80
N ALA A 46 -5.86 4.73 -15.56
CA ALA A 46 -4.85 4.07 -16.36
C ALA A 46 -5.28 3.93 -17.83
N LEU A 47 -6.54 3.59 -18.11
CA LEU A 47 -7.06 3.46 -19.46
C LEU A 47 -6.97 4.78 -20.25
N PHE A 48 -7.21 5.92 -19.59
CA PHE A 48 -7.20 7.23 -20.26
C PHE A 48 -5.82 7.89 -20.33
N LEU A 49 -4.95 7.65 -19.34
CA LEU A 49 -3.65 8.34 -19.24
C LEU A 49 -2.45 7.48 -19.69
N SER A 50 -2.59 6.16 -19.78
CA SER A 50 -1.48 5.30 -20.20
C SER A 50 -1.29 5.27 -21.72
N ASN A 51 -0.04 5.07 -22.15
CA ASN A 51 0.33 4.78 -23.53
C ASN A 51 0.87 3.34 -23.63
N ALA A 52 1.20 2.88 -24.84
CA ALA A 52 1.67 1.52 -25.08
C ALA A 52 2.87 1.10 -24.20
N ASP A 53 3.77 2.03 -23.90
CA ASP A 53 4.97 1.76 -23.09
C ASP A 53 4.73 1.85 -21.57
N ALA A 54 3.51 2.21 -21.13
CA ALA A 54 3.19 2.48 -19.74
C ALA A 54 1.86 1.83 -19.29
N GLN A 55 1.48 0.71 -19.91
CA GLN A 55 0.25 0.01 -19.54
C GLN A 55 0.35 -0.63 -18.16
N THR A 56 -0.69 -0.44 -17.35
CA THR A 56 -0.79 -1.05 -16.02
C THR A 56 -1.36 -2.47 -16.12
N MET A 57 -1.16 -3.28 -15.06
CA MET A 57 -1.66 -4.66 -15.01
C MET A 57 -3.18 -4.77 -15.27
N PRO A 58 -4.06 -3.93 -14.68
CA PRO A 58 -5.50 -3.96 -14.98
C PRO A 58 -5.82 -3.75 -16.48
N VAL A 59 -5.10 -2.85 -17.15
CA VAL A 59 -5.27 -2.57 -18.59
C VAL A 59 -4.81 -3.76 -19.43
N LEU A 60 -3.68 -4.39 -19.07
CA LEU A 60 -3.19 -5.59 -19.76
C LEU A 60 -4.14 -6.79 -19.63
N VAL A 61 -4.77 -6.94 -18.46
CA VAL A 61 -5.79 -7.98 -18.22
C VAL A 61 -7.03 -7.71 -19.08
N SER A 62 -7.52 -6.47 -19.12
CA SER A 62 -8.71 -6.14 -19.92
C SER A 62 -8.47 -6.34 -21.42
N ALA A 63 -7.25 -6.05 -21.90
CA ALA A 63 -6.82 -6.25 -23.29
C ALA A 63 -6.81 -7.72 -23.75
N GLN A 64 -6.89 -8.69 -22.83
CA GLN A 64 -7.01 -10.12 -23.20
C GLN A 64 -8.40 -10.52 -23.71
N ASN A 65 -9.36 -9.60 -23.71
CA ASN A 65 -10.62 -9.76 -24.42
C ASN A 65 -10.43 -9.46 -25.91
N THR A 66 -10.10 -10.50 -26.67
CA THR A 66 -9.81 -10.38 -28.11
C THR A 66 -11.05 -10.60 -28.98
N THR A 67 -10.94 -10.32 -30.28
CA THR A 67 -12.00 -10.59 -31.28
C THR A 67 -12.39 -12.08 -31.35
N ARG A 68 -11.50 -12.99 -30.93
CA ARG A 68 -11.75 -14.44 -30.87
C ARG A 68 -12.37 -14.89 -29.54
N GLY A 69 -12.73 -13.93 -28.68
CA GLY A 69 -13.22 -14.17 -27.33
C GLY A 69 -12.14 -13.98 -26.25
N PRO A 70 -12.52 -14.12 -24.97
CA PRO A 70 -11.61 -13.96 -23.83
C PRO A 70 -10.54 -15.05 -23.80
N GLN A 71 -9.28 -14.64 -23.69
CA GLN A 71 -8.16 -15.57 -23.49
C GLN A 71 -8.01 -15.91 -22.01
N TRP A 72 -8.90 -16.78 -21.50
CA TRP A 72 -8.99 -17.14 -20.08
C TRP A 72 -7.66 -17.58 -19.47
N TRP A 73 -6.89 -18.41 -20.19
CA TRP A 73 -5.59 -18.88 -19.72
C TRP A 73 -4.60 -17.71 -19.50
N ASN A 74 -4.57 -16.73 -20.41
CA ASN A 74 -3.65 -15.61 -20.31
C ASN A 74 -4.09 -14.65 -19.20
N MET A 75 -5.40 -14.39 -19.10
CA MET A 75 -5.98 -13.60 -18.00
C MET A 75 -5.65 -14.22 -16.63
N SER A 76 -5.80 -15.53 -16.48
CA SER A 76 -5.50 -16.21 -15.21
C SER A 76 -4.03 -16.04 -14.81
N VAL A 77 -3.10 -16.14 -15.75
CA VAL A 77 -1.66 -15.93 -15.48
C VAL A 77 -1.42 -14.47 -15.07
N LEU A 78 -1.91 -13.50 -15.83
CA LEU A 78 -1.74 -12.08 -15.53
C LEU A 78 -2.33 -11.69 -14.17
N ILE A 79 -3.54 -12.17 -13.85
CA ILE A 79 -4.18 -11.92 -12.55
C ILE A 79 -3.39 -12.54 -11.41
N THR A 80 -2.86 -13.76 -11.59
CA THR A 80 -2.01 -14.40 -10.57
C THR A 80 -0.75 -13.58 -10.30
N VAL A 81 -0.07 -13.12 -11.35
CA VAL A 81 1.11 -12.24 -11.23
C VAL A 81 0.73 -10.89 -10.61
N MET A 82 -0.43 -10.33 -10.96
CA MET A 82 -0.93 -9.06 -10.42
C MET A 82 -1.20 -9.13 -8.91
N ILE A 83 -1.73 -10.24 -8.41
CA ILE A 83 -2.08 -10.43 -7.00
C ILE A 83 -0.84 -10.74 -6.13
N ALA A 84 0.14 -11.47 -6.67
CA ALA A 84 1.34 -11.89 -5.93
C ALA A 84 2.06 -10.76 -5.14
N PRO A 85 2.42 -9.60 -5.73
CA PRO A 85 3.11 -8.54 -5.01
C PRO A 85 2.25 -7.91 -3.91
N VAL A 86 0.94 -7.77 -4.12
CA VAL A 86 0.02 -7.22 -3.12
C VAL A 86 -0.05 -8.14 -1.91
N ILE A 87 -0.12 -9.46 -2.12
CA ILE A 87 -0.06 -10.44 -1.03
C ILE A 87 1.25 -10.28 -0.26
N VAL A 88 2.40 -10.31 -0.94
CA VAL A 88 3.72 -10.22 -0.30
C VAL A 88 3.85 -8.94 0.53
N ILE A 89 3.49 -7.78 -0.03
CA ILE A 89 3.55 -6.49 0.68
C ILE A 89 2.60 -6.49 1.87
N SER A 90 1.36 -6.97 1.69
CA SER A 90 0.36 -6.99 2.76
C SER A 90 0.80 -7.87 3.93
N THR A 91 1.35 -9.06 3.68
CA THR A 91 1.85 -9.96 4.72
C THR A 91 3.02 -9.35 5.48
N ILE A 92 3.96 -8.71 4.78
CA ILE A 92 5.11 -8.04 5.40
C ILE A 92 4.65 -6.87 6.27
N LEU A 93 3.62 -6.13 5.86
CA LEU A 93 3.17 -4.94 6.54
C LEU A 93 2.18 -5.22 7.69
N GLN A 94 1.34 -6.25 7.58
CA GLN A 94 0.38 -6.67 8.61
C GLN A 94 1.04 -6.89 9.98
N LYS A 95 2.30 -7.38 10.02
CA LYS A 95 3.06 -7.54 11.28
C LYS A 95 3.24 -6.24 12.07
N HIS A 96 3.20 -5.08 11.40
CA HIS A 96 3.31 -3.76 12.03
C HIS A 96 1.98 -3.28 12.60
N ILE A 97 0.86 -3.65 11.96
CA ILE A 97 -0.48 -3.35 12.45
C ILE A 97 -0.77 -4.15 13.73
N ALA A 98 -0.47 -5.46 13.72
CA ALA A 98 -0.67 -6.33 14.87
C ALA A 98 0.11 -5.87 16.12
N ARG A 99 1.37 -5.44 15.95
CA ARG A 99 2.18 -4.88 17.05
C ARG A 99 1.63 -3.55 17.57
N GLY A 100 1.10 -2.69 16.70
CA GLY A 100 0.52 -1.39 17.09
C GLY A 100 -0.75 -1.52 17.93
N LEU A 101 -1.63 -2.46 17.57
CA LEU A 101 -2.85 -2.76 18.34
C LEU A 101 -2.54 -3.27 19.75
N LEU A 102 -1.56 -4.16 19.90
CA LEU A 102 -1.18 -4.73 21.20
C LEU A 102 -0.58 -3.69 22.15
N VAL A 103 0.24 -2.75 21.64
CA VAL A 103 0.81 -1.67 22.45
C VAL A 103 -0.27 -0.68 22.92
N GLY A 104 -1.32 -0.47 22.13
CA GLY A 104 -2.49 0.32 22.53
C GLY A 104 -3.39 -0.37 23.55
N ALA A 105 -3.55 -1.69 23.46
CA ALA A 105 -4.42 -2.48 24.34
C ALA A 105 -3.84 -2.73 25.74
N VAL A 106 -2.51 -2.74 25.89
CA VAL A 106 -1.84 -3.01 27.18
C VAL A 106 -1.65 -1.73 28.03
N LYS A 107 -1.88 -0.54 27.45
CA LYS A 107 -1.79 0.75 28.15
C LYS A 107 -3.16 1.34 28.54
N GLY A 108 -4.24 0.59 28.38
CA GLY A 108 -5.57 0.89 28.92
C GLY A 108 -5.71 0.42 30.36
#